data_AF-A0A091FFC0-F1
#
_entry.id   AF-A0A091FFC0-F1
#
_cell.length_a   1.000
_cell.length_b   1.000
_cell.length_c   1.000
_cell.angle_alpha   90.00
_cell.angle_beta   90.00
_cell.angle_gamma   90.00
#
_symmetry.space_group_name_H-M   'P 1'
#
loop_
_entity.id
_entity.type
_entity.pdbx_description
1 polymer ?
#
loop_
_entity_poly.entity_id
_entity_poly.type
_entity_poly.pdbx_seq_one_letter_code
_entity_poly.pdbx_strand_id
1 'polypeptide(L)' 'ADVLEGLQDVERYYRHLYLESKLLLQRLSLGSLADLEALPQSWERILERYKEDVIQDTLLKVSLFVDNHREVSCSPGS' A
#
# COMPACT_ATOMS: atom_id res chain seq x y z
N ALA A 1 -14.20 11.43 3.87
CA ALA A 1 -12.84 10.99 4.24
C ALA A 1 -11.90 12.13 3.97
N ASP A 2 -11.18 12.56 5.00
CA ASP A 2 -10.16 13.61 4.94
C ASP A 2 -8.90 13.06 4.22
N VAL A 3 -8.07 13.92 3.62
CA VAL A 3 -6.83 13.51 2.92
C VAL A 3 -5.88 12.79 3.88
N LEU A 4 -5.85 13.22 5.14
CA LEU A 4 -5.06 12.59 6.20
C LEU A 4 -5.52 11.16 6.51
N GLU A 5 -6.83 10.92 6.56
CA GLU A 5 -7.41 9.59 6.79
C GLU A 5 -7.01 8.64 5.66
N GLY A 6 -7.09 9.10 4.41
CA GLY A 6 -6.60 8.33 3.26
C GLY A 6 -5.12 7.96 3.38
N LEU A 7 -4.26 8.89 3.77
CA LEU A 7 -2.83 8.60 3.97
C LEU A 7 -2.58 7.54 5.05
N GLN A 8 -3.34 7.57 6.13
CA GLN A 8 -3.26 6.55 7.20
C GLN A 8 -3.71 5.18 6.69
N ASP A 9 -4.73 5.14 5.83
CA ASP A 9 -5.19 3.90 5.21
C ASP A 9 -4.14 3.32 4.26
N VAL A 10 -3.45 4.15 3.48
CA VAL A 10 -2.33 3.75 2.63
C VAL A 10 -1.16 3.21 3.47
N GLU A 11 -0.80 3.89 4.56
CA GLU A 11 0.23 3.41 5.49
C GLU A 11 -0.14 2.03 6.06
N ARG A 12 -1.37 1.88 6.54
CA ARG A 12 -1.88 0.62 7.10
C ARG A 12 -1.86 -0.50 6.07
N TYR A 13 -2.28 -0.21 4.84
CA TYR A 13 -2.23 -1.13 3.72
C TYR A 13 -0.80 -1.69 3.53
N TYR A 14 0.20 -0.80 3.36
CA TYR A 14 1.57 -1.24 3.07
C TYR A 14 2.20 -1.94 4.27
N ARG A 15 1.87 -1.50 5.49
CA ARG A 15 2.29 -2.16 6.72
C ARG A 15 1.78 -3.59 6.80
N HIS A 16 0.51 -3.84 6.49
CA HIS A 16 -0.04 -5.19 6.51
C HIS A 16 0.55 -6.07 5.42
N LEU A 17 0.68 -5.57 4.19
CA LEU A 17 1.33 -6.29 3.10
C LEU A 17 2.76 -6.69 3.47
N TYR A 18 3.54 -5.77 4.04
CA TYR A 18 4.90 -6.05 4.51
C TYR A 18 4.94 -7.13 5.59
N LEU A 19 4.05 -7.05 6.59
CA LEU A 19 4.02 -8.01 7.69
C LEU A 19 3.62 -9.41 7.22
N GLU A 20 2.63 -9.54 6.34
CA GLU A 20 2.25 -10.84 5.76
C GLU A 20 3.38 -11.43 4.92
N SER A 21 4.02 -10.60 4.09
CA SER A 21 5.17 -11.00 3.27
C SER A 21 6.33 -11.50 4.14
N LYS A 22 6.66 -10.76 5.20
CA LYS A 22 7.70 -11.14 6.17
C LYS A 22 7.36 -12.44 6.87
N LEU A 23 6.12 -12.61 7.32
CA LEU A 23 5.66 -13.81 8.00
C LEU A 23 5.73 -15.04 7.09
N LEU A 24 5.35 -14.89 5.82
CA LEU A 24 5.47 -15.96 4.82
C LEU A 24 6.92 -16.42 4.72
N LEU A 25 7.86 -15.49 4.51
CA LEU A 25 9.28 -15.81 4.38
C LEU A 25 9.87 -16.43 5.64
N GLN A 26 9.44 -16.00 6.83
CA GLN A 26 9.89 -16.56 8.11
C GLN A 26 9.41 -18.00 8.35
N ARG A 27 8.32 -18.42 7.71
CA ARG A 27 7.76 -19.77 7.86
C ARG A 27 8.40 -20.79 6.91
N LEU A 28 9.13 -20.34 5.89
CA LEU A 28 9.76 -21.21 4.92
C LEU A 28 10.95 -21.95 5.54
N SER A 29 10.93 -23.28 5.42
CA SER A 29 12.14 -24.07 5.53
C SER A 29 12.73 -24.31 4.15
N LEU A 30 13.94 -23.81 3.87
CA LEU A 30 14.62 -24.04 2.59
C LEU A 30 14.96 -25.52 2.34
N GLY A 31 14.89 -26.37 3.38
CA GLY A 31 15.03 -27.83 3.25
C GLY A 31 13.71 -28.55 2.97
N SER A 32 12.57 -27.86 3.00
CA SER A 32 11.25 -28.41 2.71
C SER A 32 10.86 -28.11 1.27
N LEU A 33 10.83 -29.15 0.43
CA LEU A 33 10.34 -29.02 -0.95
C LEU A 33 8.89 -28.55 -0.99
N ALA A 34 8.05 -29.04 -0.07
CA ALA A 34 6.65 -28.65 0.02
C ALA A 34 6.47 -27.15 0.31
N ASP A 35 7.32 -26.56 1.15
CA ASP A 35 7.27 -25.12 1.45
C ASP A 35 7.67 -24.29 0.23
N LEU A 36 8.67 -24.76 -0.53
CA LEU A 36 9.15 -24.10 -1.74
C LEU A 36 8.12 -24.16 -2.88
N GLU A 37 7.45 -25.31 -3.05
CA GLU A 37 6.40 -25.48 -4.06
C GLU A 37 5.13 -24.69 -3.72
N ALA A 38 4.79 -24.57 -2.43
CA ALA A 38 3.62 -23.81 -1.98
C ALA A 38 3.85 -22.28 -1.93
N LEU A 39 5.12 -21.83 -2.01
CA LEU A 39 5.48 -20.42 -1.86
C LEU A 39 4.83 -19.53 -2.94
N PRO A 40 4.92 -19.82 -4.26
CA PRO A 40 4.30 -18.97 -5.28
C PRO A 40 2.80 -18.79 -5.06
N GLN A 41 2.08 -19.87 -4.77
CA GLN A 41 0.64 -19.83 -4.52
C GLN A 41 0.32 -19.04 -3.24
N SER A 42 1.11 -19.20 -2.19
CA SER A 42 0.93 -18.45 -0.94
C SER A 42 1.18 -16.95 -1.14
N TRP A 43 2.16 -16.60 -1.96
CA TRP A 43 2.46 -15.22 -2.35
C TRP A 43 1.33 -14.60 -3.18
N GLU A 44 0.82 -15.32 -4.18
CA GLU A 44 -0.32 -14.87 -4.99
C GLU A 44 -1.56 -14.58 -4.14
N ARG A 45 -1.87 -15.45 -3.18
CA ARG A 45 -2.98 -15.24 -2.23
C ARG A 45 -2.81 -13.99 -1.36
N ILE A 46 -1.57 -13.62 -1.02
CA ILE A 46 -1.30 -12.35 -0.36
C ILE A 46 -1.66 -11.24 -1.35
N LEU A 47 -1.02 -11.20 -2.52
CA LEU A 47 -1.22 -10.13 -3.50
C LEU A 47 -2.69 -9.91 -3.88
N GLU A 48 -3.49 -10.96 -4.03
CA GLU A 48 -4.92 -10.86 -4.32
C GLU A 48 -5.71 -10.04 -3.30
N ARG A 49 -5.33 -10.08 -2.02
CA ARG A 49 -5.97 -9.27 -0.96
C ARG A 49 -5.63 -7.79 -1.06
N TYR A 50 -4.59 -7.45 -1.81
CA TYR A 50 -4.01 -6.12 -1.86
C TYR A 50 -4.16 -5.47 -3.25
N LYS A 51 -4.94 -6.02 -4.19
CA LYS A 51 -5.09 -5.48 -5.56
C LYS A 51 -5.91 -4.17 -5.70
N GLU A 52 -6.12 -3.42 -4.62
CA GLU A 52 -7.11 -2.34 -4.61
C GLU A 52 -6.67 -1.00 -5.23
N ASP A 53 -7.57 -0.43 -6.03
CA ASP A 53 -7.51 0.92 -6.62
C ASP A 53 -7.49 2.05 -5.57
N VAL A 54 -7.83 1.75 -4.31
CA VAL A 54 -7.96 2.72 -3.20
C VAL A 54 -6.67 3.52 -2.96
N ILE A 55 -5.50 2.91 -3.18
CA ILE A 55 -4.23 3.63 -3.03
C ILE A 55 -4.07 4.68 -4.13
N GLN A 56 -4.35 4.31 -5.38
CA GLN A 56 -4.22 5.24 -6.50
C GLN A 56 -5.17 6.42 -6.34
N ASP A 57 -6.43 6.14 -5.96
CA ASP A 57 -7.43 7.17 -5.69
C ASP A 57 -7.00 8.10 -4.54
N THR A 58 -6.41 7.53 -3.48
CA THR A 58 -5.93 8.32 -2.34
C THR A 58 -4.73 9.18 -2.71
N LEU A 59 -3.74 8.63 -3.39
CA LEU A 59 -2.57 9.37 -3.84
C LEU A 59 -2.95 10.48 -4.84
N LEU A 60 -3.93 10.23 -5.70
CA LEU A 60 -4.48 11.25 -6.60
C LEU A 60 -5.14 12.39 -5.81
N LYS A 61 -5.99 12.07 -4.82
CA LYS A 61 -6.60 13.08 -3.93
C LYS A 61 -5.56 13.90 -3.18
N VAL A 62 -4.50 13.26 -2.68
CA VAL A 62 -3.37 13.94 -2.02
C VAL A 62 -2.66 14.88 -3.00
N SER A 63 -2.39 14.44 -4.23
CA SER A 63 -1.77 15.29 -5.27
C SER A 63 -2.60 16.53 -5.53
N LEU A 64 -3.90 16.36 -5.79
CA LEU A 64 -4.83 17.47 -6.05
C LEU A 64 -4.92 18.43 -4.87
N PHE A 65 -4.92 17.91 -3.64
CA PHE A 65 -4.89 18.74 -2.43
C PHE A 65 -3.63 19.61 -2.36
N VAL A 66 -2.46 19.01 -2.59
CA VAL A 66 -1.18 19.72 -2.58
C VAL A 66 -1.12 20.78 -3.69
N ASP A 67 -1.57 20.45 -4.90
CA ASP A 67 -1.57 21.36 -6.04
C ASP A 67 -2.51 22.55 -5.83
N ASN A 68 -3.74 22.30 -5.36
CA ASN A 68 -4.69 23.36 -5.03
C ASN A 68 -4.15 24.31 -3.94
N HIS A 69 -3.49 23.78 -2.91
CA HIS A 69 -2.86 24.61 -1.88
C HIS A 69 -1.69 25.44 -2.42
N ARG A 70 -0.93 24.92 -3.38
CA ARG A 70 0.14 25.67 -4.05
C ARG A 70 -0.40 26.84 -4.88
N GLU A 71 -1.48 26.63 -5.62
CA GLU A 71 -2.12 27.68 -6.42
C GLU A 71 -2.67 28.82 -5.55
N VAL A 72 -3.26 28.50 -4.40
CA VAL A 72 -3.73 29.50 -3.43
C VAL A 72 -2.57 30.34 -2.87
N SER A 73 -1.41 29.73 -2.59
CA SER A 73 -0.23 30.45 -2.11
C SER A 73 0.52 31.27 -3.18
N CYS A 74 0.30 31.01 -4.48
CA CYS A 74 0.96 31.70 -5.60
C CYS A 74 0.11 32.81 -6.23
N SER A 75 -1.09 33.09 -5.70
CA SER A 75 -1.95 34.15 -6.22
C SER A 75 -1.37 35.54 -5.92
N PRO A 76 -1.16 36.41 -6.93
CA PRO A 76 -0.63 37.75 -6.72
C PRO A 76 -1.71 38.62 -6.07
N GLY A 77 -1.65 38.75 -4.75
CA GLY A 77 -2.60 39.57 -3.98
C GLY A 77 -2.73 39.26 -2.48
N SER A 78 -1.94 38.32 -1.93
CA SER A 78 -1.77 38.16 -0.46
C SER A 78 -0.63 39.02 0.07
#